data_AF-A0A354T527-F1
#
_entry.id   AF-A0A354T527-F1
#
_cell.length_a   1.000
_cell.length_b   1.000
_cell.length_c   1.000
_cell.angle_alpha   90.00
_cell.angle_beta   90.00
_cell.angle_gamma   90.00
#
_symmetry.space_group_name_H-M   'P 1'
#
loop_
_entity.id
_entity.type
_entity.pdbx_description
1 polymer ?
#
loop_
_entity_poly.entity_id
_entity_poly.type
_entity_poly.pdbx_seq_one_letter_code
_entity_poly.pdbx_strand_id
1 'polypeptide(L)'
;MQIRFLSDGNEFRSYGGGSFSKKKDSGGIFWWSILITLLMGFATFCWFFSIMVFAHPEKPFNYRVLARFDKLDPLRKFTTYTVPQGKFLPARELLTEFYAFTHDQLTVKNDMLKRSYIRNYKQEQPLYVKGSFEVINARPLTTSDVITEGWVVRARSTDIEDVDIEIVLPGNKANVDPYHVGDTIVLDQKNTFTAALHVQKFDQERVCVTLMPLAYQGFGAKDGKQFEMKPPAKLNMEAYWPLTRDPASAVTENVVLKDG
;
A
#
# COMPACT_ATOMS: atom_id res chain seq x y z
N MET A 1 62.06 57.22 54.60
CA MET A 1 61.93 56.93 53.15
C MET A 1 62.58 55.59 52.87
N GLN A 2 61.77 54.59 52.53
CA GLN A 2 62.21 53.24 52.16
C GLN A 2 62.54 53.21 50.68
N ILE A 3 63.70 52.66 50.32
CA ILE A 3 63.99 52.21 48.97
C ILE A 3 64.41 50.74 49.09
N ARG A 4 63.48 49.85 48.73
CA ARG A 4 63.72 48.41 48.53
C ARG A 4 64.10 48.23 47.06
N PHE A 5 65.29 47.71 46.78
CA PHE A 5 65.59 47.03 45.53
C PHE A 5 65.94 45.57 45.84
N LEU A 6 65.21 44.67 45.18
CA LEU A 6 65.26 43.21 45.23
C LEU A 6 66.65 42.74 44.79
N SER A 7 67.42 42.05 45.64
CA SER A 7 67.40 40.60 45.90
C SER A 7 67.56 39.73 44.64
N ASP A 8 68.80 39.30 44.44
CA ASP A 8 69.25 37.98 43.99
C ASP A 8 68.72 37.42 42.66
N GLY A 9 69.42 37.79 41.58
CA GLY A 9 69.65 36.87 40.48
C GLY A 9 70.72 35.87 40.87
N ASN A 10 70.32 34.72 41.40
CA ASN A 10 71.23 33.60 41.62
C ASN A 10 71.10 32.59 40.48
N GLU A 11 72.21 32.39 39.80
CA GLU A 11 72.43 31.43 38.75
C GLU A 11 72.41 30.00 39.33
N PHE A 12 71.56 29.13 38.81
CA PHE A 12 71.85 27.70 38.81
C PHE A 12 71.51 27.10 37.44
N ARG A 13 72.58 26.71 36.74
CA ARG A 13 72.55 25.95 35.49
C ARG A 13 72.29 24.47 35.78
N SER A 14 71.54 23.88 34.84
CA SER A 14 71.66 22.50 34.33
C SER A 14 71.41 21.34 35.30
N TYR A 15 70.33 20.58 35.07
CA TYR A 15 70.41 19.15 34.71
C TYR A 15 68.99 18.63 34.43
N GLY A 16 68.84 17.79 33.41
CA GLY A 16 67.64 16.95 33.27
C GLY A 16 66.76 17.27 32.08
N GLY A 17 67.25 16.95 30.89
CA GLY A 17 66.39 16.64 29.75
C GLY A 17 65.50 15.46 30.11
N GLY A 18 64.27 15.76 30.53
CA GLY A 18 63.15 14.84 30.52
C GLY A 18 62.31 15.18 29.30
N SER A 19 62.49 14.38 28.25
CA SER A 19 61.62 14.38 27.08
C SER A 19 60.17 14.15 27.54
N PHE A 20 59.44 15.23 27.81
CA PHE A 20 57.99 15.22 27.69
C PHE A 20 57.69 15.18 26.19
N SER A 21 57.97 14.01 25.60
CA SER A 21 57.13 13.50 24.54
C SER A 21 55.73 13.35 25.17
N LYS A 22 54.98 14.45 25.22
CA LYS A 22 53.54 14.35 25.03
C LYS A 22 53.41 13.67 23.69
N LYS A 23 53.32 12.33 23.70
CA LYS A 23 52.59 11.61 22.66
C LYS A 23 51.23 12.29 22.68
N LYS A 24 51.06 13.26 21.78
CA LYS A 24 49.76 13.81 21.46
C LYS A 24 48.95 12.57 21.13
N ASP A 25 47.93 12.28 21.93
CA ASP A 25 46.89 11.32 21.59
C ASP A 25 46.13 11.84 20.37
N SER A 26 46.81 11.92 19.23
CA SER A 26 46.23 12.21 17.92
C SER A 26 45.32 11.06 17.48
N GLY A 27 45.47 9.88 18.09
CA GLY A 27 44.54 8.76 17.95
C GLY A 27 43.14 9.11 18.45
N GLY A 28 43.00 9.89 19.53
CA GLY A 28 41.70 10.27 20.07
C GLY A 28 40.89 11.11 19.08
N ILE A 29 41.44 12.23 18.60
CA ILE A 29 40.73 13.12 17.67
C ILE A 29 40.42 12.43 16.34
N PHE A 30 41.32 11.59 15.82
CA PHE A 30 41.07 10.82 14.60
C PHE A 30 39.92 9.83 14.79
N TRP A 31 39.93 9.05 15.87
CA TRP A 31 38.85 8.09 16.16
C TRP A 31 37.51 8.77 16.46
N TRP A 32 37.53 9.90 17.18
CA TRP A 32 36.36 10.74 17.40
C TRP A 32 35.80 11.33 16.09
N SER A 33 36.67 11.75 15.15
CA SER A 33 36.21 12.24 13.85
C SER A 33 35.51 11.14 13.04
N ILE A 34 36.07 9.92 13.01
CA ILE A 34 35.44 8.76 12.38
C ILE A 34 34.07 8.46 13.01
N LEU A 35 34.01 8.48 14.35
CA LEU A 35 32.77 8.24 15.08
C LEU A 35 31.70 9.29 14.73
N ILE A 36 32.06 10.57 14.69
CA ILE A 36 31.13 11.66 14.35
C ILE A 36 30.68 11.55 12.89
N THR A 37 31.58 11.25 11.95
CA THR A 37 31.21 11.04 10.54
C THR A 37 30.27 9.85 10.38
N LEU A 38 30.51 8.76 11.11
CA LEU A 38 29.64 7.58 11.09
C LEU A 38 28.26 7.88 11.70
N LEU A 39 28.21 8.61 12.82
CA LEU A 39 26.96 9.07 13.43
C LEU A 39 26.18 10.02 12.52
N MET A 40 26.87 10.93 11.84
CA MET A 40 26.26 11.85 10.88
C MET A 40 25.66 11.08 9.69
N GLY A 41 26.40 10.10 9.16
CA GLY A 41 25.89 9.18 8.13
C GLY A 41 24.71 8.33 8.61
N PHE A 42 24.74 7.85 9.85
CA PHE A 42 23.64 7.10 10.44
C PHE A 42 22.40 7.98 10.64
N ALA A 43 22.57 9.23 11.09
CA ALA A 43 21.49 10.18 11.27
C ALA A 43 20.82 10.53 9.93
N THR A 44 21.61 10.80 8.89
CA THR A 44 21.06 11.08 7.55
C THR A 44 20.37 9.85 6.98
N PHE A 45 20.96 8.66 7.13
CA PHE A 45 20.33 7.39 6.72
C PHE A 45 19.02 7.15 7.45
N CYS A 46 18.97 7.33 8.77
CA CYS A 46 17.76 7.20 9.58
C CYS A 46 16.66 8.18 9.13
N TRP A 47 17.04 9.42 8.82
CA TRP A 47 16.12 10.43 8.30
C TRP A 47 15.55 10.05 6.92
N PHE A 48 16.39 9.66 5.96
CA PHE A 48 15.94 9.19 4.64
C PHE A 48 15.07 7.94 4.75
N PHE A 49 15.46 6.99 5.60
CA PHE A 49 14.71 5.77 5.85
C PHE A 49 13.31 6.08 6.39
N SER A 50 13.22 7.01 7.35
CA SER A 50 11.94 7.47 7.89
C SER A 50 11.04 8.01 6.78
N ILE A 51 11.54 8.94 5.94
CA ILE A 51 10.77 9.50 4.82
C ILE A 51 10.29 8.39 3.87
N MET A 52 11.17 7.45 3.50
CA MET A 52 10.84 6.37 2.57
C MET A 52 9.72 5.46 3.10
N VAL A 53 9.77 5.08 4.39
CA VAL A 53 8.75 4.26 5.03
C VAL A 53 7.40 4.96 5.03
N PHE A 54 7.33 6.26 5.35
CA PHE A 54 6.08 7.02 5.34
C PHE A 54 5.57 7.36 3.94
N ALA A 55 6.46 7.55 2.97
CA ALA A 55 6.12 7.92 1.60
C ALA A 55 5.41 6.78 0.84
N HIS A 56 5.77 5.53 1.15
CA HIS A 56 5.35 4.34 0.42
C HIS A 56 4.61 3.31 1.30
N PRO A 57 3.43 3.64 1.86
CA PRO A 57 2.68 2.73 2.71
C PRO A 57 2.10 1.51 1.95
N GLU A 58 2.11 1.54 0.62
CA GLU A 58 1.66 0.43 -0.24
C GLU A 58 2.60 -0.78 -0.23
N LYS A 59 3.88 -0.58 0.13
CA LYS A 59 4.85 -1.67 0.16
C LYS A 59 4.65 -2.52 1.42
N PRO A 60 4.68 -3.87 1.33
CA PRO A 60 4.31 -4.72 2.45
C PRO A 60 5.13 -4.49 3.72
N PHE A 61 6.45 -4.31 3.56
CA PHE A 61 7.35 -4.00 4.68
C PHE A 61 6.98 -2.68 5.37
N ASN A 62 6.81 -1.62 4.58
CA ASN A 62 6.47 -0.28 5.09
C ASN A 62 5.11 -0.30 5.78
N TYR A 63 4.11 -0.94 5.17
CA TYR A 63 2.79 -1.11 5.78
C TYR A 63 2.87 -1.77 7.15
N ARG A 64 3.64 -2.87 7.27
CA ARG A 64 3.80 -3.58 8.54
C ARG A 64 4.47 -2.73 9.61
N VAL A 65 5.48 -1.94 9.23
CA VAL A 65 6.16 -1.00 10.14
C VAL A 65 5.16 0.06 10.61
N LEU A 66 4.45 0.71 9.68
CA LEU A 66 3.49 1.78 10.00
C LEU A 66 2.29 1.27 10.81
N ALA A 67 1.78 0.08 10.50
CA ALA A 67 0.69 -0.57 11.21
C ALA A 67 1.09 -0.97 12.65
N ARG A 68 2.36 -1.30 12.90
CA ARG A 68 2.85 -1.62 14.25
C ARG A 68 2.96 -0.37 15.14
N PHE A 69 3.24 0.79 14.54
CA PHE A 69 3.36 2.05 15.26
C PHE A 69 2.04 2.84 15.35
N ASP A 70 0.91 2.24 14.93
CA ASP A 70 -0.41 2.87 14.84
C ASP A 70 -0.36 4.24 14.12
N LYS A 71 0.51 4.36 13.12
CA LYS A 71 0.68 5.58 12.31
C LYS A 71 -0.15 5.59 11.04
N LEU A 72 -0.83 4.49 10.73
CA LEU A 72 -1.78 4.44 9.62
C LEU A 72 -3.13 4.99 10.09
N ASP A 73 -3.67 5.94 9.33
CA ASP A 73 -5.04 6.37 9.52
C ASP A 73 -5.97 5.16 9.29
N PRO A 74 -6.98 4.95 10.16
CA PRO A 74 -7.96 3.89 9.93
C PRO A 74 -8.69 4.15 8.62
N LEU A 75 -9.00 3.06 7.89
CA LEU A 75 -9.76 3.16 6.65
C LEU A 75 -11.16 3.71 6.93
N ARG A 76 -11.51 4.79 6.25
CA ARG A 76 -12.73 5.54 6.49
C ARG A 76 -13.89 4.92 5.72
N LYS A 77 -15.01 4.71 6.42
CA LYS A 77 -16.30 4.47 5.77
C LYS A 77 -16.83 5.79 5.23
N PHE A 78 -17.06 5.85 3.92
CA PHE A 78 -17.69 7.01 3.29
C PHE A 78 -19.20 6.82 3.20
N THR A 79 -19.91 7.93 3.24
CA THR A 79 -21.32 8.01 2.84
C THR A 79 -21.38 8.55 1.42
N THR A 80 -22.50 8.35 0.74
CA THR A 80 -22.78 8.89 -0.60
C THR A 80 -22.47 10.39 -0.74
N TYR A 81 -22.62 11.15 0.35
CA TYR A 81 -22.38 12.60 0.39
C TYR A 81 -20.95 13.00 0.77
N THR A 82 -20.19 12.12 1.41
CA THR A 82 -18.82 12.41 1.90
C THR A 82 -17.75 11.75 1.04
N VAL A 83 -18.17 10.98 0.04
CA VAL A 83 -17.29 10.26 -0.86
C VAL A 83 -16.44 11.25 -1.68
N PRO A 84 -15.12 11.00 -1.82
CA PRO A 84 -14.24 11.88 -2.58
C PRO A 84 -14.66 11.94 -4.05
N GLN A 85 -14.56 13.13 -4.64
CA GLN A 85 -14.77 13.33 -6.08
C GLN A 85 -13.71 12.58 -6.86
N GLY A 86 -14.12 11.90 -7.93
CA GLY A 86 -13.25 11.04 -8.73
C GLY A 86 -13.78 10.82 -10.13
N LYS A 87 -12.95 10.23 -10.99
CA LYS A 87 -13.28 9.95 -12.39
C LYS A 87 -14.05 8.64 -12.48
N PHE A 88 -15.21 8.64 -13.15
CA PHE A 88 -15.97 7.41 -13.42
C PHE A 88 -15.68 6.86 -14.81
N LEU A 89 -15.11 5.66 -14.86
CA LEU A 89 -14.78 4.98 -16.10
C LEU A 89 -15.75 3.84 -16.40
N PRO A 90 -16.35 3.80 -17.60
CA PRO A 90 -17.01 2.60 -18.11
C PRO A 90 -15.98 1.54 -18.52
N ALA A 91 -16.43 0.29 -18.68
CA ALA A 91 -15.59 -0.84 -19.07
C ALA A 91 -14.72 -0.56 -20.31
N ARG A 92 -15.28 0.07 -21.35
CA ARG A 92 -14.54 0.42 -22.57
C ARG A 92 -13.37 1.37 -22.32
N GLU A 93 -13.58 2.38 -21.49
CA GLU A 93 -12.51 3.34 -21.16
C GLU A 93 -11.48 2.71 -20.23
N LEU A 94 -11.88 1.81 -19.32
CA LEU A 94 -10.95 1.03 -18.50
C LEU A 94 -10.02 0.20 -19.39
N LEU A 95 -10.58 -0.53 -20.36
CA LEU A 95 -9.77 -1.32 -21.28
C LEU A 95 -8.79 -0.42 -22.02
N THR A 96 -9.25 0.65 -22.68
CA THR A 96 -8.37 1.55 -23.42
C THR A 96 -7.29 2.20 -22.54
N GLU A 97 -7.64 2.64 -21.33
CA GLU A 97 -6.68 3.27 -20.40
C GLU A 97 -5.61 2.27 -19.94
N PHE A 98 -6.00 1.04 -19.60
CA PHE A 98 -5.07 0.06 -19.04
C PHE A 98 -4.36 -0.83 -20.05
N TYR A 99 -4.93 -0.99 -21.25
CA TYR A 99 -4.38 -1.82 -22.30
C TYR A 99 -3.03 -1.28 -22.80
N ALA A 100 -2.89 0.04 -22.88
CA ALA A 100 -1.68 0.72 -23.34
C ALA A 100 -0.48 0.62 -22.38
N PHE A 101 -0.70 0.25 -21.11
CA PHE A 101 0.39 0.14 -20.15
C PHE A 101 1.17 -1.16 -20.29
N THR A 102 2.50 -1.05 -20.13
CA THR A 102 3.38 -2.19 -19.93
C THR A 102 3.27 -2.73 -18.50
N HIS A 103 3.81 -3.92 -18.23
CA HIS A 103 3.78 -4.54 -16.90
C HIS A 103 4.39 -3.63 -15.81
N ASP A 104 5.51 -2.97 -16.10
CA ASP A 104 6.18 -2.07 -15.16
C ASP A 104 5.34 -0.80 -14.88
N GLN A 105 4.77 -0.22 -15.92
CA GLN A 105 3.90 0.95 -15.78
C GLN A 105 2.64 0.62 -14.98
N LEU A 106 2.06 -0.56 -15.22
CA LEU A 106 0.91 -1.06 -14.50
C LEU A 106 1.23 -1.32 -13.02
N THR A 107 2.44 -1.79 -12.71
CA THR A 107 2.92 -1.93 -11.33
C THR A 107 2.99 -0.59 -10.61
N VAL A 108 3.58 0.44 -11.25
CA VAL A 108 3.63 1.81 -10.69
C VAL A 108 2.23 2.37 -10.49
N LYS A 109 1.33 2.17 -11.45
CA LYS A 109 -0.06 2.61 -11.36
C LYS A 109 -0.79 1.91 -10.21
N ASN A 110 -0.58 0.61 -10.04
CA ASN A 110 -1.14 -0.17 -8.94
C ASN A 110 -0.62 0.29 -7.57
N ASP A 111 0.67 0.62 -7.46
CA ASP A 111 1.25 1.19 -6.24
C ASP A 111 0.56 2.53 -5.88
N MET A 112 0.29 3.39 -6.88
CA MET A 112 -0.45 4.64 -6.68
C MET A 112 -1.90 4.39 -6.21
N LEU A 113 -2.63 3.48 -6.88
CA LEU A 113 -4.01 3.15 -6.51
C LEU A 113 -4.09 2.62 -5.06
N LYS A 114 -3.20 1.71 -4.69
CA LYS A 114 -3.11 1.15 -3.32
C LYS A 114 -2.77 2.23 -2.29
N ARG A 115 -1.78 3.08 -2.59
CA ARG A 115 -1.38 4.18 -1.70
C ARG A 115 -2.55 5.13 -1.45
N SER A 116 -3.27 5.48 -2.50
CA SER A 116 -4.40 6.42 -2.44
C SER A 116 -5.56 5.86 -1.62
N TYR A 117 -5.82 4.55 -1.73
CA TYR A 117 -6.76 3.87 -0.84
C TYR A 117 -6.31 3.89 0.63
N ILE A 118 -5.06 3.51 0.93
CA ILE A 118 -4.53 3.48 2.31
C ILE A 118 -4.53 4.89 2.93
N ARG A 119 -4.30 5.93 2.13
CA ARG A 119 -4.36 7.33 2.57
C ARG A 119 -5.77 7.93 2.54
N ASN A 120 -6.81 7.12 2.38
CA ASN A 120 -8.22 7.55 2.34
C ASN A 120 -8.49 8.65 1.30
N TYR A 121 -7.79 8.64 0.16
CA TYR A 121 -7.92 9.61 -0.94
C TYR A 121 -7.76 11.08 -0.50
N LYS A 122 -6.93 11.35 0.52
CA LYS A 122 -6.63 12.72 0.97
C LYS A 122 -5.83 13.55 -0.04
N GLN A 123 -5.08 12.89 -0.92
CA GLN A 123 -4.13 13.53 -1.85
C GLN A 123 -4.50 13.30 -3.31
N GLU A 124 -4.84 12.06 -3.67
CA GLU A 124 -5.21 11.68 -5.03
C GLU A 124 -6.67 11.28 -5.08
N GLN A 125 -7.31 11.59 -6.20
CA GLN A 125 -8.71 11.26 -6.45
C GLN A 125 -8.87 9.79 -6.82
N PRO A 126 -9.93 9.11 -6.36
CA PRO A 126 -10.23 7.74 -6.74
C PRO A 126 -10.63 7.64 -8.22
N LEU A 127 -10.37 6.46 -8.76
CA LEU A 127 -10.89 6.01 -10.05
C LEU A 127 -12.09 5.10 -9.79
N TYR A 128 -13.28 5.56 -10.15
CA TYR A 128 -14.50 4.77 -10.01
C TYR A 128 -14.81 4.00 -11.29
N VAL A 129 -15.46 2.85 -11.13
CA VAL A 129 -15.95 2.04 -12.24
C VAL A 129 -17.47 2.10 -12.30
N LYS A 130 -18.01 2.22 -13.52
CA LYS A 130 -19.44 2.18 -13.82
C LYS A 130 -19.75 1.21 -14.96
N GLY A 131 -20.99 0.74 -15.02
CA GLY A 131 -21.47 -0.17 -16.07
C GLY A 131 -22.22 -1.37 -15.50
N SER A 132 -22.62 -2.28 -16.39
CA SER A 132 -23.28 -3.52 -16.03
C SER A 132 -22.30 -4.70 -16.14
N PHE A 133 -22.34 -5.58 -15.15
CA PHE A 133 -21.44 -6.71 -15.05
C PHE A 133 -22.20 -7.96 -14.64
N GLU A 134 -21.95 -9.08 -15.31
CA GLU A 134 -22.52 -10.39 -15.01
C GLU A 134 -21.57 -11.19 -14.11
N VAL A 135 -22.08 -11.71 -13.00
CA VAL A 135 -21.29 -12.46 -12.02
C VAL A 135 -20.85 -13.79 -12.61
N ILE A 136 -19.54 -14.02 -12.58
CA ILE A 136 -18.90 -15.28 -13.02
C ILE A 136 -18.64 -16.19 -11.83
N ASN A 137 -18.23 -15.60 -10.71
CA ASN A 137 -17.83 -16.35 -9.52
C ASN A 137 -17.96 -15.48 -8.27
N ALA A 138 -18.34 -16.07 -7.14
CA ALA A 138 -18.30 -15.44 -5.83
C ALA A 138 -17.67 -16.42 -4.84
N ARG A 139 -16.79 -15.92 -3.96
CA ARG A 139 -16.20 -16.73 -2.90
C ARG A 139 -16.03 -15.93 -1.61
N PRO A 140 -16.06 -16.58 -0.44
CA PRO A 140 -15.69 -15.93 0.81
C PRO A 140 -14.21 -15.55 0.80
N LEU A 141 -13.89 -14.45 1.48
CA LEU A 141 -12.52 -14.03 1.75
C LEU A 141 -11.90 -14.86 2.89
N THR A 142 -10.59 -15.01 2.81
CA THR A 142 -9.78 -15.80 3.75
C THR A 142 -8.73 -14.92 4.42
N THR A 143 -8.11 -15.40 5.49
CA THR A 143 -7.03 -14.69 6.18
C THR A 143 -5.77 -14.49 5.32
N SER A 144 -5.60 -15.30 4.26
CA SER A 144 -4.53 -15.15 3.27
C SER A 144 -4.82 -14.07 2.22
N ASP A 145 -6.06 -13.59 2.11
CA ASP A 145 -6.42 -12.53 1.17
C ASP A 145 -6.02 -11.15 1.71
N VAL A 146 -5.91 -10.18 0.81
CA VAL A 146 -5.59 -8.78 1.15
C VAL A 146 -6.59 -8.24 2.17
N ILE A 147 -7.88 -8.49 1.92
CA ILE A 147 -8.96 -8.22 2.86
C ILE A 147 -9.30 -9.55 3.51
N THR A 148 -9.13 -9.63 4.83
CA THR A 148 -9.16 -10.91 5.54
C THR A 148 -10.56 -11.40 5.89
N GLU A 149 -11.58 -10.54 5.75
CA GLU A 149 -12.97 -10.86 6.10
C GLU A 149 -13.94 -10.24 5.08
N GLY A 150 -14.93 -11.02 4.63
CA GLY A 150 -15.96 -10.59 3.69
C GLY A 150 -16.14 -11.56 2.53
N TRP A 151 -16.57 -11.03 1.38
CA TRP A 151 -16.72 -11.76 0.13
C TRP A 151 -15.98 -11.07 -1.01
N VAL A 152 -15.59 -11.82 -2.03
CA VAL A 152 -15.14 -11.26 -3.31
C VAL A 152 -16.00 -11.84 -4.43
N VAL A 153 -16.47 -10.95 -5.30
CA VAL A 153 -17.37 -11.28 -6.40
C VAL A 153 -16.68 -10.88 -7.70
N ARG A 154 -16.38 -11.86 -8.54
CA ARG A 154 -15.86 -11.64 -9.88
C ARG A 154 -17.02 -11.54 -10.86
N ALA A 155 -17.02 -10.49 -11.65
CA ALA A 155 -18.03 -10.25 -12.68
C ALA A 155 -17.36 -9.79 -13.99
N ARG A 156 -18.00 -10.07 -15.12
CA ARG A 156 -17.55 -9.66 -16.46
C ARG A 156 -18.45 -8.57 -16.99
N SER A 157 -17.89 -7.59 -17.69
CA SER A 157 -18.72 -6.55 -18.30
C SER A 157 -19.65 -7.15 -19.34
N THR A 158 -20.92 -6.72 -19.32
CA THR A 158 -21.91 -7.09 -20.34
C THR A 158 -21.68 -6.36 -21.66
N ASP A 159 -20.89 -5.28 -21.65
CA ASP A 159 -20.63 -4.45 -22.83
C ASP A 159 -19.41 -4.93 -23.63
N ILE A 160 -18.37 -5.42 -22.94
CA ILE A 160 -17.10 -5.89 -23.51
C ILE A 160 -16.56 -7.05 -22.69
N GLU A 161 -16.37 -8.20 -23.32
CA GLU A 161 -15.95 -9.44 -22.64
C GLU A 161 -14.50 -9.40 -22.11
N ASP A 162 -13.66 -8.53 -22.65
CA ASP A 162 -12.26 -8.34 -22.27
C ASP A 162 -12.06 -7.54 -20.97
N VAL A 163 -13.14 -7.26 -20.24
CA VAL A 163 -13.08 -6.56 -18.95
C VAL A 163 -13.78 -7.36 -17.87
N ASP A 164 -12.96 -7.87 -16.95
CA ASP A 164 -13.41 -8.46 -15.70
C ASP A 164 -13.23 -7.44 -14.55
N ILE A 165 -14.09 -7.54 -13.54
CA ILE A 165 -13.97 -6.82 -12.28
C ILE A 165 -14.07 -7.77 -11.10
N GLU A 166 -13.42 -7.42 -10.00
CA GLU A 166 -13.56 -8.09 -8.72
C GLU A 166 -14.06 -7.08 -7.69
N ILE A 167 -15.30 -7.23 -7.25
CA ILE A 167 -15.85 -6.38 -6.21
C ILE A 167 -15.61 -7.05 -4.87
N VAL A 168 -14.86 -6.37 -4.00
CA VAL A 168 -14.66 -6.80 -2.63
C VAL A 168 -15.81 -6.30 -1.76
N LEU A 169 -16.47 -7.17 -1.02
CA LEU A 169 -17.54 -6.85 -0.06
C LEU A 169 -17.00 -7.02 1.37
N PRO A 170 -16.26 -6.03 1.91
CA PRO A 170 -15.48 -6.19 3.13
C PRO A 170 -16.39 -6.31 4.36
N GLY A 171 -16.05 -7.24 5.26
CA GLY A 171 -16.76 -7.46 6.51
C GLY A 171 -18.16 -8.05 6.38
N ASN A 172 -18.60 -8.40 5.15
CA ASN A 172 -19.87 -9.09 4.94
C ASN A 172 -19.77 -10.53 5.47
N LYS A 173 -20.56 -10.86 6.49
CA LYS A 173 -20.59 -12.19 7.13
C LYS A 173 -21.80 -13.02 6.70
N ALA A 174 -22.31 -12.79 5.48
CA ALA A 174 -23.38 -13.62 4.93
C ALA A 174 -22.93 -15.09 4.91
N ASN A 175 -23.79 -15.98 5.46
CA ASN A 175 -23.59 -17.42 5.48
C ASN A 175 -23.90 -18.08 4.12
N VAL A 176 -24.42 -17.30 3.18
CA VAL A 176 -24.82 -17.72 1.83
C VAL A 176 -24.18 -16.77 0.83
N ASP A 177 -23.88 -17.27 -0.36
CA ASP A 177 -23.32 -16.51 -1.46
C ASP A 177 -24.13 -15.22 -1.70
N PRO A 178 -23.48 -14.04 -1.71
CA PRO A 178 -24.18 -12.76 -1.86
C PRO A 178 -24.75 -12.58 -3.27
N TYR A 179 -24.11 -13.21 -4.26
CA TYR A 179 -24.52 -13.21 -5.66
C TYR A 179 -24.29 -14.60 -6.26
N HIS A 180 -25.20 -15.02 -7.13
CA HIS A 180 -25.07 -16.26 -7.89
C HIS A 180 -24.48 -15.98 -9.27
N VAL A 181 -23.90 -17.01 -9.89
CA VAL A 181 -23.42 -16.93 -11.27
C VAL A 181 -24.58 -16.57 -12.21
N GLY A 182 -24.36 -15.62 -13.12
CA GLY A 182 -25.38 -15.06 -14.02
C GLY A 182 -26.14 -13.86 -13.44
N ASP A 183 -25.91 -13.49 -12.18
CA ASP A 183 -26.50 -12.29 -11.61
C ASP A 183 -25.89 -11.02 -12.23
N THR A 184 -26.73 -10.03 -12.57
CA THR A 184 -26.24 -8.73 -13.04
C THR A 184 -26.04 -7.76 -11.89
N ILE A 185 -24.84 -7.18 -11.80
CA ILE A 185 -24.47 -6.09 -10.91
C ILE A 185 -24.36 -4.81 -11.74
N VAL A 186 -25.09 -3.77 -11.34
CA VAL A 186 -25.04 -2.45 -11.98
C VAL A 186 -24.27 -1.49 -11.09
N LEU A 187 -23.17 -0.96 -11.63
CA LEU A 187 -22.39 0.10 -11.00
C LEU A 187 -22.79 1.45 -11.61
N ASP A 188 -23.51 2.25 -10.84
CA ASP A 188 -23.91 3.62 -11.13
C ASP A 188 -22.97 4.67 -10.50
N GLN A 189 -23.24 5.95 -10.80
CA GLN A 189 -22.49 7.09 -10.27
C GLN A 189 -23.11 7.70 -9.01
N LYS A 190 -24.25 7.18 -8.55
CA LYS A 190 -25.10 7.81 -7.53
C LYS A 190 -25.05 7.07 -6.19
N ASN A 191 -24.93 5.75 -6.22
CA ASN A 191 -25.10 4.85 -5.09
C ASN A 191 -23.92 3.88 -4.94
N THR A 192 -23.31 3.45 -6.06
CA THR A 192 -22.22 2.47 -6.06
C THR A 192 -20.88 3.13 -6.34
N PHE A 193 -20.21 3.58 -5.29
CA PHE A 193 -18.88 4.19 -5.39
C PHE A 193 -17.80 3.13 -5.18
N THR A 194 -17.51 2.36 -6.23
CA THR A 194 -16.46 1.34 -6.24
C THR A 194 -15.18 1.87 -6.84
N ALA A 195 -14.16 2.09 -6.00
CA ALA A 195 -12.86 2.59 -6.42
C ALA A 195 -11.95 1.45 -6.86
N ALA A 196 -11.16 1.67 -7.92
CA ALA A 196 -10.13 0.74 -8.38
C ALA A 196 -8.94 0.76 -7.43
N LEU A 197 -8.53 -0.42 -6.96
CA LEU A 197 -7.37 -0.63 -6.08
C LEU A 197 -6.21 -1.29 -6.81
N HIS A 198 -6.51 -2.15 -7.78
CA HIS A 198 -5.52 -2.92 -8.51
C HIS A 198 -6.05 -3.25 -9.89
N VAL A 199 -5.17 -3.30 -10.87
CA VAL A 199 -5.45 -3.74 -12.23
C VAL A 199 -4.44 -4.82 -12.59
N GLN A 200 -4.88 -5.88 -13.26
CA GLN A 200 -4.00 -6.86 -13.87
C GLN A 200 -4.43 -7.11 -15.32
N LYS A 201 -3.45 -7.31 -16.20
CA LYS A 201 -3.69 -7.88 -17.52
C LYS A 201 -3.55 -9.39 -17.43
N PHE A 202 -4.60 -10.11 -17.80
CA PHE A 202 -4.62 -11.56 -17.95
C PHE A 202 -4.20 -11.96 -19.37
N ASP A 203 -4.16 -13.27 -19.62
CA ASP A 203 -3.92 -13.82 -20.94
C ASP A 203 -4.97 -13.30 -21.94
N GLN A 204 -4.60 -13.24 -23.22
CA GLN A 204 -5.43 -12.67 -24.30
C GLN A 204 -5.76 -11.16 -24.13
N GLU A 205 -4.93 -10.44 -23.37
CA GLU A 205 -5.03 -8.98 -23.17
C GLU A 205 -6.28 -8.50 -22.42
N ARG A 206 -7.02 -9.44 -21.82
CA ARG A 206 -8.13 -9.15 -20.92
C ARG A 206 -7.65 -8.39 -19.69
N VAL A 207 -8.42 -7.41 -19.24
CA VAL A 207 -8.09 -6.61 -18.05
C VAL A 207 -9.01 -7.01 -16.89
N CYS A 208 -8.43 -7.20 -15.71
CA CYS A 208 -9.16 -7.40 -14.47
C CYS A 208 -8.87 -6.31 -13.47
N VAL A 209 -9.93 -5.67 -12.98
CA VAL A 209 -9.83 -4.57 -12.01
C VAL A 209 -10.40 -5.00 -10.67
N THR A 210 -9.59 -4.94 -9.62
CA THR A 210 -10.06 -5.12 -8.25
C THR A 210 -10.64 -3.82 -7.73
N LEU A 211 -11.88 -3.88 -7.27
CA LEU A 211 -12.71 -2.78 -6.85
C LEU A 211 -13.05 -2.88 -5.36
N MET A 212 -13.00 -1.74 -4.68
CA MET A 212 -13.43 -1.57 -3.30
C MET A 212 -14.57 -0.57 -3.20
N PRO A 213 -15.73 -0.94 -2.65
CA PRO A 213 -16.77 0.02 -2.32
C PRO A 213 -16.28 0.97 -1.22
N LEU A 214 -16.37 2.28 -1.48
CA LEU A 214 -16.11 3.32 -0.48
C LEU A 214 -17.39 3.65 0.29
N ALA A 215 -18.53 3.58 -0.40
CA ALA A 215 -19.87 3.69 0.18
C ALA A 215 -20.58 2.33 0.10
N TYR A 216 -21.14 1.88 1.22
CA TYR A 216 -21.67 0.51 1.38
C TYR A 216 -23.17 0.36 1.12
N GLN A 217 -23.88 1.46 0.85
CA GLN A 217 -25.34 1.44 0.71
C GLN A 217 -25.83 0.98 -0.68
N GLY A 218 -24.94 0.90 -1.68
CA GLY A 218 -25.27 0.53 -3.05
C GLY A 218 -25.31 -0.97 -3.33
N PHE A 219 -25.00 -1.83 -2.35
CA PHE A 219 -24.94 -3.28 -2.54
C PHE A 219 -25.93 -4.01 -1.65
N GLY A 220 -26.66 -4.94 -2.24
CA GLY A 220 -27.62 -5.77 -1.54
C GLY A 220 -27.96 -7.04 -2.33
N ALA A 221 -28.59 -7.96 -1.63
CA ALA A 221 -29.13 -9.18 -2.22
C ALA A 221 -30.35 -8.86 -3.09
N LYS A 222 -30.76 -9.83 -3.93
CA LYS A 222 -31.94 -9.71 -4.81
C LYS A 222 -33.25 -9.42 -4.09
N ASP A 223 -33.34 -9.77 -2.81
CA ASP A 223 -34.48 -9.49 -1.94
C ASP A 223 -34.55 -8.01 -1.48
N GLY A 224 -33.60 -7.18 -1.91
CA GLY A 224 -33.50 -5.76 -1.54
C GLY A 224 -32.80 -5.52 -0.20
N LYS A 225 -32.32 -6.56 0.48
CA LYS A 225 -31.60 -6.42 1.75
C LYS A 225 -30.16 -5.95 1.49
N GLN A 226 -29.81 -4.80 2.06
CA GLN A 226 -28.44 -4.28 1.97
C GLN A 226 -27.45 -5.17 2.73
N PHE A 227 -26.24 -5.31 2.18
CA PHE A 227 -25.18 -6.05 2.87
C PHE A 227 -24.58 -5.22 4.01
N GLU A 228 -24.37 -5.88 5.16
CA GLU A 228 -23.63 -5.28 6.26
C GLU A 228 -22.13 -5.31 5.96
N MET A 229 -21.62 -4.21 5.41
CA MET A 229 -20.18 -4.05 5.14
C MET A 229 -19.51 -3.07 6.09
N LYS A 230 -18.23 -3.34 6.38
CA LYS A 230 -17.38 -2.53 7.25
C LYS A 230 -16.00 -2.38 6.61
N PRO A 231 -15.34 -1.21 6.77
CA PRO A 231 -13.99 -1.05 6.26
C PRO A 231 -13.05 -2.02 7.03
N PRO A 232 -12.10 -2.66 6.34
CA PRO A 232 -11.17 -3.56 7.00
C PRO A 232 -10.27 -2.79 7.98
N ALA A 233 -10.02 -3.37 9.15
CA ALA A 233 -9.16 -2.74 10.16
C ALA A 233 -7.67 -2.77 9.74
N LYS A 234 -7.26 -3.85 9.09
CA LYS A 234 -5.90 -4.08 8.58
C LYS A 234 -5.98 -4.74 7.21
N LEU A 235 -4.97 -4.47 6.39
CA LEU A 235 -4.80 -5.09 5.08
C LEU A 235 -3.60 -6.04 5.12
N ASN A 236 -3.72 -7.20 4.48
CA ASN A 236 -2.59 -8.07 4.22
C ASN A 236 -1.93 -7.67 2.89
N MET A 237 -0.96 -6.77 2.95
CA MET A 237 -0.29 -6.27 1.74
C MET A 237 0.65 -7.29 1.08
N GLU A 238 0.99 -8.39 1.77
CA GLU A 238 1.79 -9.50 1.21
C GLU A 238 0.94 -10.49 0.41
N ALA A 239 -0.39 -10.40 0.51
CA ALA A 239 -1.30 -11.26 -0.21
C ALA A 239 -1.23 -11.06 -1.73
N TYR A 240 -1.66 -12.10 -2.44
CA TYR A 240 -1.74 -12.09 -3.90
C TYR A 240 -2.79 -11.08 -4.39
N TRP A 241 -2.47 -10.45 -5.51
CA TRP A 241 -3.37 -9.59 -6.27
C TRP A 241 -3.43 -10.08 -7.70
N PRO A 242 -4.58 -10.05 -8.38
CA PRO A 242 -5.94 -9.77 -7.89
C PRO A 242 -6.44 -10.89 -6.95
N LEU A 243 -7.58 -10.72 -6.28
CA LEU A 243 -7.99 -11.65 -5.21
C LEU A 243 -8.49 -12.99 -5.78
N THR A 244 -9.01 -13.01 -7.00
CA THR A 244 -9.38 -14.24 -7.69
C THR A 244 -8.34 -14.58 -8.75
N ARG A 245 -8.00 -15.86 -8.86
CA ARG A 245 -7.16 -16.34 -9.95
C ARG A 245 -7.94 -16.28 -11.26
N ASP A 246 -7.23 -16.21 -12.38
CA ASP A 246 -7.86 -16.32 -13.68
C ASP A 246 -8.61 -17.66 -13.80
N PRO A 247 -9.94 -17.66 -14.06
CA PRO A 247 -10.71 -18.87 -14.30
C PRO A 247 -10.10 -19.71 -15.43
N ALA A 248 -9.55 -19.09 -16.47
CA ALA A 248 -8.94 -19.78 -17.59
C ALA A 248 -7.68 -20.56 -17.16
N SER A 249 -6.89 -20.02 -16.23
CA SER A 249 -5.73 -20.72 -15.67
C SER A 249 -6.13 -21.86 -14.73
N ALA A 250 -7.25 -21.73 -14.01
CA ALA A 250 -7.76 -22.78 -13.11
C ALA A 250 -8.32 -24.00 -13.87
N VAL A 251 -8.80 -23.84 -15.10
CA VAL A 251 -9.20 -24.95 -15.97
C VAL A 251 -7.98 -25.79 -16.37
N THR A 252 -6.86 -25.15 -16.69
CA THR A 252 -5.61 -25.85 -17.04
C THR A 252 -5.05 -26.67 -15.88
N GLU A 253 -5.14 -26.18 -14.64
CA GLU A 253 -4.68 -26.88 -13.44
C GLU A 253 -5.51 -28.16 -13.16
N ASN A 254 -6.82 -28.13 -13.41
CA ASN A 254 -7.72 -29.27 -13.19
C ASN A 254 -7.65 -30.34 -14.29
N VAL A 255 -7.20 -29.98 -15.50
CA VAL A 255 -6.98 -30.95 -16.59
C VAL A 255 -5.70 -31.76 -16.33
N VAL A 256 -4.62 -31.10 -15.88
CA VAL A 256 -3.34 -31.77 -15.57
C VAL A 256 -3.46 -32.77 -14.42
N LEU A 257 -4.34 -32.53 -13.44
CA LEU A 257 -4.56 -33.43 -12.30
C LEU A 257 -5.51 -34.61 -12.61
N LYS A 258 -6.18 -34.63 -13.76
CA LYS A 258 -7.03 -35.77 -14.18
C LYS A 258 -6.31 -36.75 -15.10
N ASP A 259 -5.20 -36.34 -15.70
CA ASP A 259 -4.41 -37.14 -16.65
C ASP A 259 -3.07 -37.64 -16.06
N GLY A 260 -2.91 -37.59 -14.73
CA GLY A 260 -1.77 -38.16 -13.99
C GLY A 260 -2.22 -39.21 -12.97
#